data_AF-A0A6P1HPH3-F1
#
_entry.id   AF-A0A6P1HPH3-F1
#
_cell.length_a   1.000
_cell.length_b   1.000
_cell.length_c   1.000
_cell.angle_alpha   90.00
_cell.angle_beta   90.00
_cell.angle_gamma   90.00
#
_symmetry.space_group_name_H-M   'P 1'
#
loop_
_entity.id
_entity.type
_entity.pdbx_description
1 polymer ?
#
loop_
_entity_poly.entity_id
_entity_poly.type
_entity_poly.pdbx_seq_one_letter_code
_entity_poly.pdbx_strand_id
1 'polypeptide(L)'
;MKQSLIGLLLFIILSLPPVVTLLESIMIVHMHMQMPLLVIAGALFGRYFQIQFPHFWEKWNGNGVPGITLFVIIAVYWSIPRTMDDALTYPSVEVFKFMSLFLLAGVPLYDSWKRLKVTLKKSVFILFTILFLGLGWLYLNATQQLCNNYLLIDQITLGWGSAAMGVCLAIYLLYTTFTDPSKYE
;
A
#
# COMPACT_ATOMS: atom_id res chain seq x y z
N MET A 1 -17.79 -9.29 11.86
CA MET A 1 -16.93 -10.41 12.29
C MET A 1 -16.36 -11.21 11.12
N LYS A 2 -17.19 -11.73 10.18
CA LYS A 2 -16.70 -12.48 9.00
C LYS A 2 -15.59 -11.75 8.20
N GLN A 3 -15.78 -10.48 7.89
CA GLN A 3 -14.78 -9.67 7.14
C GLN A 3 -13.42 -9.58 7.87
N SER A 4 -13.44 -9.34 9.18
CA SER A 4 -12.21 -9.25 9.98
C SER A 4 -11.50 -10.58 10.09
N LEU A 5 -12.24 -11.69 10.15
CA LEU A 5 -11.66 -13.04 10.12
C LEU A 5 -10.97 -13.32 8.78
N ILE A 6 -11.55 -12.88 7.66
CA ILE A 6 -10.90 -12.98 6.33
C ILE A 6 -9.60 -12.17 6.31
N GLY A 7 -9.61 -10.93 6.82
CA GLY A 7 -8.41 -10.11 6.91
C GLY A 7 -7.30 -10.75 7.75
N LEU A 8 -7.67 -11.32 8.91
CA LEU A 8 -6.72 -12.03 9.78
C LEU A 8 -6.16 -13.30 9.11
N LEU A 9 -7.03 -14.09 8.47
CA LEU A 9 -6.63 -15.31 7.78
C LEU A 9 -5.68 -14.99 6.62
N LEU A 10 -5.98 -13.94 5.84
CA LEU A 10 -5.10 -13.47 4.77
C LEU A 10 -3.73 -13.04 5.31
N PHE A 11 -3.68 -12.30 6.43
CA PHE A 11 -2.43 -11.93 7.07
C PHE A 11 -1.62 -13.17 7.51
N ILE A 12 -2.27 -14.16 8.13
CA ILE A 12 -1.62 -15.41 8.55
C ILE A 12 -1.03 -16.14 7.33
N ILE A 13 -1.81 -16.31 6.25
CA ILE A 13 -1.33 -16.96 5.03
C ILE A 13 -0.12 -16.25 4.46
N LEU A 14 -0.16 -14.91 4.36
CA LEU A 14 0.95 -14.11 3.82
C LEU A 14 2.20 -14.16 4.71
N SER A 15 2.06 -14.48 5.99
CA SER A 15 3.16 -14.59 6.96
C SER A 15 3.73 -16.02 7.05
N LEU A 16 3.17 -16.99 6.33
CA LEU A 16 3.70 -18.36 6.32
C LEU A 16 5.05 -18.39 5.58
N PRO A 17 6.10 -19.01 6.15
CA PRO A 17 7.43 -19.06 5.53
C PRO A 17 7.45 -19.42 4.03
N PRO A 18 6.74 -20.46 3.52
CA PRO A 18 6.77 -20.76 2.09
C PRO A 18 6.17 -19.65 1.22
N VAL A 19 5.15 -18.95 1.72
CA VAL A 19 4.49 -17.84 1.00
C VAL A 19 5.39 -16.62 1.00
N VAL A 20 6.01 -16.30 2.14
CA VAL A 20 7.00 -15.23 2.26
C VAL A 20 8.15 -15.45 1.28
N THR A 21 8.78 -16.64 1.30
CA THR A 21 9.90 -16.95 0.40
C THR A 21 9.53 -16.85 -1.07
N LEU A 22 8.29 -17.22 -1.44
CA LEU A 22 7.82 -17.13 -2.82
C LEU A 22 7.61 -15.66 -3.23
N LEU A 23 6.84 -14.90 -2.43
CA LEU A 23 6.46 -13.55 -2.79
C LEU A 23 7.65 -12.57 -2.73
N GLU A 24 8.60 -12.82 -1.84
CA GLU A 24 9.77 -11.97 -1.66
C GLU A 24 10.92 -12.30 -2.61
N SER A 25 10.86 -13.45 -3.30
CA SER A 25 11.88 -13.85 -4.29
C SER A 25 11.92 -12.98 -5.55
N ILE A 26 10.82 -12.29 -5.87
CA ILE A 26 10.70 -11.45 -7.07
C ILE A 26 10.24 -10.06 -6.65
N MET A 27 11.03 -9.03 -6.99
CA MET A 27 10.81 -7.65 -6.53
C MET A 27 9.41 -7.11 -6.84
N ILE A 28 8.91 -7.34 -8.06
CA ILE A 28 7.57 -6.87 -8.45
C ILE A 28 6.47 -7.57 -7.65
N VAL A 29 6.62 -8.85 -7.34
CA VAL A 29 5.63 -9.61 -6.55
C VAL A 29 5.64 -9.12 -5.10
N HIS A 30 6.81 -8.87 -4.54
CA HIS A 30 6.94 -8.30 -3.20
C HIS A 30 6.24 -6.94 -3.11
N MET A 31 6.58 -6.00 -4.00
CA MET A 31 6.09 -4.61 -3.96
C MET A 31 4.66 -4.40 -4.46
N HIS A 32 4.25 -5.09 -5.54
CA HIS A 32 2.94 -4.87 -6.15
C HIS A 32 1.90 -5.95 -5.81
N MET A 33 2.28 -7.01 -5.10
CA MET A 33 1.33 -8.04 -4.65
C MET A 33 1.32 -8.20 -3.14
N GLN A 34 2.43 -8.62 -2.53
CA GLN A 34 2.46 -8.97 -1.11
C GLN A 34 2.14 -7.77 -0.21
N MET A 35 2.81 -6.64 -0.40
CA MET A 35 2.59 -5.46 0.43
C MET A 35 1.18 -4.86 0.28
N PRO A 36 0.65 -4.68 -0.95
CA PRO A 36 -0.75 -4.29 -1.13
C PRO A 36 -1.73 -5.29 -0.49
N LEU A 37 -1.48 -6.60 -0.59
CA LEU A 37 -2.33 -7.61 0.05
C LEU A 37 -2.28 -7.51 1.59
N LEU A 38 -1.15 -7.17 2.20
CA LEU A 38 -1.05 -6.91 3.65
C LEU A 38 -1.88 -5.68 4.06
N VAL A 39 -1.85 -4.60 3.26
CA VAL A 39 -2.72 -3.44 3.46
C VAL A 39 -4.19 -3.83 3.34
N ILE A 40 -4.56 -4.63 2.33
CA ILE A 40 -5.93 -5.12 2.15
C ILE A 40 -6.36 -5.99 3.33
N ALA A 41 -5.49 -6.89 3.81
CA ALA A 41 -5.73 -7.70 4.99
C ALA A 41 -6.04 -6.82 6.22
N GLY A 42 -5.24 -5.78 6.42
CA GLY A 42 -5.45 -4.79 7.49
C GLY A 42 -6.76 -4.02 7.34
N ALA A 43 -7.09 -3.59 6.12
CA ALA A 43 -8.34 -2.88 5.83
C ALA A 43 -9.58 -3.76 6.11
N LEU A 44 -9.52 -5.05 5.74
CA LEU A 44 -10.56 -6.02 6.07
C LEU A 44 -10.66 -6.25 7.59
N PHE A 45 -9.53 -6.21 8.30
CA PHE A 45 -9.49 -6.30 9.75
C PHE A 45 -10.02 -5.05 10.46
N GLY A 46 -9.90 -3.86 9.84
CA GLY A 46 -10.18 -2.57 10.48
C GLY A 46 -11.57 -2.41 11.10
N ARG A 47 -12.59 -3.09 10.57
CA ARG A 47 -13.94 -3.11 11.18
C ARG A 47 -13.94 -3.66 12.61
N TYR A 48 -13.06 -4.60 12.93
CA TYR A 48 -12.94 -5.13 14.29
C TYR A 48 -12.45 -4.05 15.27
N PHE A 49 -11.40 -3.31 14.91
CA PHE A 49 -10.86 -2.22 15.72
C PHE A 49 -11.85 -1.08 15.94
N GLN A 50 -12.65 -0.74 14.93
CA GLN A 50 -13.71 0.27 15.07
C GLN A 50 -14.76 -0.11 16.11
N ILE A 51 -15.16 -1.40 16.14
CA ILE A 51 -16.18 -1.89 17.08
C ILE A 51 -15.61 -1.97 18.51
N GLN A 52 -14.34 -2.37 18.65
CA GLN A 52 -13.73 -2.52 19.97
C GLN A 52 -13.32 -1.18 20.60
N PHE A 53 -12.91 -0.20 19.79
CA PHE A 53 -12.39 1.09 20.28
C PHE A 53 -13.07 2.31 19.64
N PRO A 54 -14.41 2.42 19.64
CA PRO A 54 -15.13 3.46 18.90
C PRO A 54 -14.72 4.88 19.32
N HIS A 55 -14.61 5.13 20.63
CA HIS A 55 -14.24 6.44 21.17
C HIS A 55 -12.83 6.90 20.77
N PHE A 56 -11.88 5.95 20.63
CA PHE A 56 -10.53 6.28 20.18
C PHE A 56 -10.55 6.79 18.74
N TRP A 57 -11.27 6.09 17.85
CA TRP A 57 -11.36 6.44 16.43
C TRP A 57 -12.20 7.69 16.17
N GLU A 58 -13.21 7.95 16.99
CA GLU A 58 -13.98 9.19 16.92
C GLU A 58 -13.11 10.40 17.27
N LYS A 59 -12.33 10.31 18.35
CA LYS A 59 -11.43 11.38 18.79
C LYS A 59 -10.20 11.55 17.88
N TRP A 60 -9.58 10.45 17.48
CA TRP A 60 -8.33 10.47 16.71
C TRP A 60 -8.55 10.74 15.21
N ASN A 61 -9.64 10.23 14.62
CA ASN A 61 -9.85 10.23 13.18
C ASN A 61 -11.21 10.81 12.75
N GLY A 62 -11.67 11.88 13.40
CA GLY A 62 -13.01 12.44 13.18
C GLY A 62 -13.31 12.78 11.71
N ASN A 63 -12.35 13.28 10.95
CA ASN A 63 -12.50 13.66 9.53
C ASN A 63 -11.78 12.73 8.54
N GLY A 64 -11.20 11.62 9.01
CA GLY A 64 -10.42 10.69 8.20
C GLY A 64 -9.00 11.15 7.82
N VAL A 65 -8.64 12.42 8.02
CA VAL A 65 -7.35 12.96 7.59
C VAL A 65 -6.17 12.29 8.32
N PRO A 66 -6.15 12.19 9.66
CA PRO A 66 -5.03 11.58 10.39
C PRO A 66 -4.73 10.14 9.93
N GLY A 67 -5.76 9.32 9.73
CA GLY A 67 -5.56 7.95 9.27
C GLY A 67 -5.06 7.82 7.83
N ILE A 68 -5.48 8.70 6.91
CA ILE A 68 -4.92 8.72 5.55
C ILE A 68 -3.49 9.24 5.55
N THR A 69 -3.18 10.25 6.36
CA THR A 69 -1.81 10.73 6.51
C THR A 69 -0.90 9.61 6.99
N LEU A 70 -1.32 8.84 8.00
CA LEU A 70 -0.56 7.69 8.48
C LEU A 70 -0.40 6.62 7.39
N PHE A 71 -1.48 6.29 6.67
CA PHE A 71 -1.42 5.36 5.53
C PHE A 71 -0.40 5.80 4.48
N VAL A 72 -0.43 7.07 4.09
CA VAL A 72 0.50 7.64 3.10
C VAL A 72 1.95 7.57 3.60
N ILE A 73 2.22 7.92 4.86
CA ILE A 73 3.57 7.85 5.43
C ILE A 73 4.12 6.43 5.34
N ILE A 74 3.33 5.43 5.76
CA ILE A 74 3.75 4.02 5.71
C ILE A 74 3.94 3.53 4.27
N ALA A 75 3.03 3.89 3.36
CA ALA A 75 3.13 3.49 1.95
C ALA A 75 4.36 4.11 1.26
N VAL A 76 4.64 5.39 1.52
CA VAL A 76 5.83 6.07 0.98
C VAL A 76 7.11 5.50 1.59
N TYR A 77 7.13 5.23 2.91
CA TYR A 77 8.26 4.61 3.58
C TYR A 77 8.64 3.28 2.91
N TRP A 78 7.68 2.38 2.70
CA TRP A 78 7.92 1.09 2.05
C TRP A 78 8.17 1.16 0.54
N SER A 79 7.97 2.34 -0.07
CA SER A 79 8.32 2.57 -1.48
C SER A 79 9.81 2.87 -1.67
N ILE A 80 10.56 3.09 -0.59
CA ILE A 80 12.00 3.40 -0.66
C ILE A 80 12.79 2.10 -0.92
N PRO A 81 13.65 2.04 -1.95
CA PRO A 81 14.43 0.83 -2.27
C PRO A 81 15.22 0.31 -1.07
N ARG A 82 15.84 1.23 -0.31
CA ARG A 82 16.65 0.88 0.86
C ARG A 82 15.85 0.17 1.96
N THR A 83 14.64 0.62 2.26
CA THR A 83 13.82 -0.03 3.29
C THR A 83 13.39 -1.42 2.86
N MET A 84 13.25 -1.65 1.56
CA MET A 84 12.97 -2.97 1.01
C MET A 84 14.12 -3.94 1.24
N ASP A 85 15.34 -3.49 0.96
CA ASP A 85 16.57 -4.25 1.15
C ASP A 85 16.78 -4.61 2.63
N ASP A 86 16.51 -3.66 3.53
CA ASP A 86 16.58 -3.87 4.97
C ASP A 86 15.56 -4.90 5.47
N ALA A 87 14.35 -4.96 4.87
CA ALA A 87 13.33 -5.94 5.23
C ALA A 87 13.72 -7.39 4.91
N LEU A 88 14.58 -7.61 3.92
CA LEU A 88 15.12 -8.93 3.58
C LEU A 88 16.36 -9.29 4.39
N THR A 89 17.01 -8.28 4.98
CA THR A 89 18.29 -8.44 5.70
C THR A 89 18.08 -8.59 7.20
N TYR A 90 17.14 -7.83 7.78
CA TYR A 90 16.93 -7.76 9.22
C TYR A 90 15.54 -8.28 9.61
N PRO A 91 15.44 -9.35 10.42
CA PRO A 91 14.14 -9.90 10.84
C PRO A 91 13.25 -8.90 11.58
N SER A 92 13.85 -7.95 12.31
CA SER A 92 13.09 -6.88 12.97
C SER A 92 12.39 -5.95 11.97
N VAL A 93 13.03 -5.66 10.85
CA VAL A 93 12.48 -4.81 9.78
C VAL A 93 11.42 -5.58 8.99
N GLU A 94 11.62 -6.89 8.79
CA GLU A 94 10.60 -7.77 8.22
C GLU A 94 9.32 -7.78 9.08
N VAL A 95 9.44 -8.06 10.38
CA VAL A 95 8.27 -8.03 11.29
C VAL A 95 7.63 -6.64 11.28
N PHE A 96 8.43 -5.58 11.25
CA PHE A 96 7.91 -4.21 11.14
C PHE A 96 7.15 -3.97 9.82
N LYS A 97 7.60 -4.50 8.69
CA LYS A 97 6.89 -4.47 7.39
C LYS A 97 5.50 -5.05 7.51
N PHE A 98 5.41 -6.29 8.00
CA PHE A 98 4.13 -6.97 8.16
C PHE A 98 3.19 -6.22 9.10
N MET A 99 3.67 -5.83 10.28
CA MET A 99 2.85 -5.17 11.29
C MET A 99 2.45 -3.75 10.88
N SER A 100 3.36 -2.98 10.28
CA SER A 100 3.06 -1.62 9.84
C SER A 100 2.09 -1.59 8.66
N LEU A 101 2.24 -2.46 7.66
CA LEU A 101 1.32 -2.52 6.52
C LEU A 101 -0.07 -3.01 6.95
N PHE A 102 -0.13 -4.02 7.82
CA PHE A 102 -1.40 -4.53 8.33
C PHE A 102 -2.11 -3.54 9.27
N LEU A 103 -1.43 -3.06 10.32
CA LEU A 103 -2.06 -2.23 11.37
C LEU A 103 -2.01 -0.74 11.10
N LEU A 104 -0.91 -0.21 10.57
CA LEU A 104 -0.71 1.24 10.44
C LEU A 104 -1.13 1.77 9.06
N ALA A 105 -1.12 0.94 8.02
CA ALA A 105 -1.63 1.32 6.71
C ALA A 105 -3.05 0.79 6.49
N GLY A 106 -3.27 -0.52 6.59
CA GLY A 106 -4.55 -1.14 6.25
C GLY A 106 -5.72 -0.71 7.13
N VAL A 107 -5.58 -0.81 8.46
CA VAL A 107 -6.68 -0.47 9.39
C VAL A 107 -7.11 1.02 9.26
N PRO A 108 -6.20 2.02 9.27
CA PRO A 108 -6.57 3.41 9.08
C PRO A 108 -7.17 3.71 7.71
N LEU A 109 -6.71 3.03 6.65
CA LEU A 109 -7.28 3.18 5.31
C LEU A 109 -8.78 2.84 5.31
N TYR A 110 -9.19 1.73 5.95
CA TYR A 110 -10.60 1.34 6.01
C TYR A 110 -11.50 2.39 6.69
N ASP A 111 -11.06 2.92 7.83
CA ASP A 111 -11.85 3.90 8.60
C ASP A 111 -11.87 5.26 7.89
N SER A 112 -10.69 5.75 7.54
CA SER A 112 -10.56 7.09 6.99
C SER A 112 -11.17 7.24 5.61
N TRP A 113 -11.08 6.21 4.75
CA TRP A 113 -11.54 6.33 3.36
C TRP A 113 -13.04 6.65 3.27
N LYS A 114 -13.84 6.21 4.25
CA LYS A 114 -15.28 6.52 4.31
C LYS A 114 -15.55 7.97 4.74
N ARG A 115 -14.70 8.53 5.60
CA ARG A 115 -14.85 9.87 6.19
C ARG A 115 -14.25 10.98 5.34
N LEU A 116 -13.36 10.62 4.41
CA LEU A 116 -12.59 11.57 3.62
C LEU A 116 -13.44 12.27 2.55
N LYS A 117 -13.27 13.60 2.41
CA LYS A 117 -13.87 14.39 1.32
C LYS A 117 -13.36 13.92 -0.05
N VAL A 118 -14.19 14.03 -1.09
CA VAL A 118 -13.85 13.63 -2.47
C VAL A 118 -12.57 14.32 -2.96
N THR A 119 -12.39 15.62 -2.69
CA THR A 119 -11.19 16.37 -3.08
C THR A 119 -9.91 15.74 -2.50
N LEU A 120 -9.94 15.36 -1.22
CA LEU A 120 -8.79 14.72 -0.57
C LEU A 120 -8.54 13.31 -1.10
N LYS A 121 -9.59 12.55 -1.45
CA LYS A 121 -9.43 11.25 -2.14
C LYS A 121 -8.69 11.42 -3.47
N LYS A 122 -9.08 12.42 -4.27
CA LYS A 122 -8.39 12.78 -5.52
C LYS A 122 -6.93 13.16 -5.25
N SER A 123 -6.65 13.94 -4.21
CA SER A 123 -5.27 14.29 -3.81
C SER A 123 -4.42 13.05 -3.47
N VAL A 124 -4.98 12.05 -2.79
CA VAL A 124 -4.29 10.77 -2.52
C VAL A 124 -3.96 10.06 -3.83
N PHE A 125 -4.91 9.94 -4.75
CA PHE A 125 -4.64 9.34 -6.06
C PHE A 125 -3.56 10.10 -6.84
N ILE A 126 -3.59 11.44 -6.85
CA ILE A 126 -2.55 12.27 -7.50
C ILE A 126 -1.18 11.98 -6.89
N LEU A 127 -1.10 11.91 -5.56
CA LEU A 127 0.15 11.59 -4.86
C LEU A 127 0.71 10.23 -5.31
N PHE A 128 -0.13 9.19 -5.33
CA PHE A 128 0.29 7.85 -5.75
C PHE A 128 0.63 7.80 -7.25
N THR A 129 -0.07 8.53 -8.10
CA THR A 129 0.30 8.66 -9.53
C THR A 129 1.71 9.22 -9.68
N ILE A 130 2.02 10.32 -8.98
CA ILE A 130 3.36 10.94 -9.01
C ILE A 130 4.41 9.96 -8.44
N LEU A 131 4.10 9.30 -7.32
CA LEU A 131 4.98 8.32 -6.69
C LEU A 131 5.32 7.17 -7.64
N PHE A 132 4.31 6.52 -8.24
CA PHE A 132 4.52 5.38 -9.13
C PHE A 132 5.23 5.75 -10.43
N LEU A 133 4.92 6.91 -11.03
CA LEU A 133 5.67 7.41 -12.18
C LEU A 133 7.12 7.74 -11.82
N GLY A 134 7.34 8.35 -10.65
CA GLY A 134 8.67 8.65 -10.13
C GLY A 134 9.50 7.40 -9.84
N LEU A 135 8.89 6.38 -9.23
CA LEU A 135 9.53 5.06 -9.01
C LEU A 135 9.82 4.36 -10.33
N GLY A 136 8.88 4.40 -11.27
CA GLY A 136 9.08 3.83 -12.61
C GLY A 136 10.28 4.47 -13.31
N TRP A 137 10.33 5.81 -13.31
CA TRP A 137 11.47 6.55 -13.84
C TRP A 137 12.78 6.20 -13.12
N LEU A 138 12.78 6.19 -11.78
CA LEU A 138 13.95 5.89 -10.94
C LEU A 138 14.52 4.51 -11.26
N TYR A 139 13.68 3.47 -11.27
CA TYR A 139 14.13 2.09 -11.47
C TYR A 139 14.61 1.81 -12.90
N LEU A 140 14.04 2.48 -13.91
CA LEU A 140 14.42 2.31 -15.31
C LEU A 140 15.69 3.09 -15.70
N ASN A 141 15.97 4.21 -15.03
CA ASN A 141 17.12 5.07 -15.36
C ASN A 141 18.30 4.93 -14.41
N ALA A 142 18.15 4.22 -13.28
CA ALA A 142 19.27 3.93 -12.40
C ALA A 142 20.28 3.02 -13.12
N THR A 143 21.51 3.53 -13.27
CA THR A 143 22.63 2.80 -13.90
C THR A 143 23.20 1.71 -13.01
N GLN A 144 22.86 1.76 -11.71
CA GLN A 144 23.27 0.81 -10.69
C GLN A 144 22.04 0.12 -10.09
N GLN A 145 22.26 -1.06 -9.55
CA GLN A 145 21.23 -1.80 -8.82
C GLN A 145 20.93 -1.08 -7.50
N LEU A 146 19.66 -0.74 -7.25
CA LEU A 146 19.21 0.02 -6.08
C LEU A 146 18.94 -0.87 -4.86
N CYS A 147 18.70 -2.16 -5.06
CA CYS A 147 18.46 -3.15 -4.01
C CYS A 147 19.44 -4.31 -4.16
N ASN A 148 20.23 -4.62 -3.13
CA ASN A 148 21.26 -5.66 -3.22
C ASN A 148 20.68 -7.07 -3.25
N ASN A 149 19.52 -7.26 -2.61
CA ASN A 149 18.85 -8.56 -2.51
C ASN A 149 18.01 -8.95 -3.75
N TYR A 150 17.93 -8.11 -4.78
CA TYR A 150 17.15 -8.36 -6.01
C TYR A 150 17.99 -8.31 -7.27
N LEU A 151 17.58 -8.99 -8.34
CA LEU A 151 18.31 -8.91 -9.61
C LEU A 151 18.00 -7.59 -10.35
N LEU A 152 18.93 -7.14 -11.20
CA LEU A 152 18.71 -5.98 -12.07
C LEU A 152 17.48 -6.14 -12.97
N ILE A 153 17.21 -7.36 -13.46
CA ILE A 153 16.02 -7.62 -14.28
C ILE A 153 14.72 -7.44 -13.47
N ASP A 154 14.72 -7.79 -12.19
CA ASP A 154 13.56 -7.58 -11.31
C ASP A 154 13.32 -6.10 -11.06
N GLN A 155 14.40 -5.31 -10.91
CA GLN A 155 14.34 -3.86 -10.82
C GLN A 155 13.71 -3.24 -12.07
N ILE A 156 14.17 -3.61 -13.26
CA ILE A 156 13.63 -3.10 -14.53
C ILE A 156 12.15 -3.49 -14.67
N THR A 157 11.81 -4.72 -14.27
CA THR A 157 10.44 -5.24 -14.31
C THR A 157 9.53 -4.44 -13.37
N LEU A 158 9.98 -4.18 -12.15
CA LEU A 158 9.28 -3.32 -11.20
C LEU A 158 9.15 -1.89 -11.73
N GLY A 159 10.17 -1.36 -12.40
CA GLY A 159 10.16 -0.02 -13.00
C GLY A 159 9.04 0.12 -14.04
N TRP A 160 8.93 -0.84 -14.97
CA TRP A 160 7.83 -0.88 -15.93
C TRP A 160 6.47 -1.09 -15.26
N GLY A 161 6.39 -1.98 -14.26
CA GLY A 161 5.16 -2.21 -13.49
C GLY A 161 4.67 -0.95 -12.76
N SER A 162 5.59 -0.21 -12.14
CA SER A 162 5.31 1.05 -11.45
C SER A 162 4.88 2.14 -12.44
N ALA A 163 5.58 2.28 -13.56
CA ALA A 163 5.20 3.23 -14.61
C ALA A 163 3.80 2.93 -15.15
N ALA A 164 3.49 1.66 -15.44
CA ALA A 164 2.17 1.23 -15.89
C ALA A 164 1.07 1.55 -14.85
N MET A 165 1.31 1.25 -13.57
CA MET A 165 0.38 1.59 -12.49
C MET A 165 0.14 3.10 -12.41
N GLY A 166 1.21 3.91 -12.49
CA GLY A 166 1.12 5.37 -12.52
C GLY A 166 0.27 5.88 -13.70
N VAL A 167 0.46 5.34 -14.90
CA VAL A 167 -0.35 5.67 -16.08
C VAL A 167 -1.82 5.27 -15.88
N CYS A 168 -2.10 4.08 -15.37
CA CYS A 168 -3.47 3.63 -15.07
C CYS A 168 -4.18 4.57 -14.07
N LEU A 169 -3.47 5.00 -13.01
CA LEU A 169 -4.01 5.95 -12.04
C LEU A 169 -4.22 7.35 -12.65
N ALA A 170 -3.33 7.80 -13.54
CA ALA A 170 -3.51 9.05 -14.28
C ALA A 170 -4.76 9.00 -15.18
N ILE A 171 -4.95 7.90 -15.91
CA ILE A 171 -6.16 7.68 -16.73
C ILE A 171 -7.41 7.68 -15.86
N TYR A 172 -7.39 7.00 -14.72
CA TYR A 172 -8.50 7.00 -13.77
C TYR A 172 -8.83 8.41 -13.25
N LEU A 173 -7.81 9.21 -12.92
CA LEU A 173 -7.99 10.60 -12.49
C LEU A 173 -8.57 11.50 -13.58
N LEU A 174 -8.12 11.34 -14.83
CA LEU A 174 -8.67 12.05 -15.97
C LEU A 174 -10.14 11.66 -16.16
N TYR A 175 -10.43 10.36 -16.19
CA TYR A 175 -11.78 9.84 -16.32
C TYR A 175 -12.74 10.40 -15.25
N THR A 176 -12.34 10.37 -13.97
CA THR A 176 -13.17 10.89 -12.86
C THR A 176 -13.23 12.42 -12.74
N THR A 177 -12.48 13.13 -13.59
CA THR A 177 -12.52 14.60 -13.66
C THR A 177 -13.38 15.08 -14.83
N PHE A 178 -13.37 14.35 -15.95
CA PHE A 178 -14.17 14.70 -17.13
C PHE A 178 -15.53 13.99 -17.18
N THR A 179 -15.64 12.81 -16.58
CA THR A 179 -16.88 12.05 -16.50
C THR A 179 -17.42 12.16 -15.08
N ASP A 180 -18.67 12.58 -14.95
CA ASP A 180 -19.40 12.55 -13.68
C ASP A 180 -20.18 11.22 -13.60
N PRO A 181 -19.66 10.20 -12.91
CA PRO A 181 -20.34 8.91 -12.81
C PRO A 181 -21.71 9.01 -12.12
N SER A 182 -21.98 10.07 -11.33
CA SER A 182 -23.30 10.27 -10.70
C SER A 182 -24.44 10.54 -11.70
N LYS A 183 -24.12 10.82 -12.97
CA LYS A 183 -25.11 10.98 -14.04
C LYS A 183 -25.51 9.66 -14.71
N TYR A 184 -24.83 8.56 -14.38
CA TYR A 184 -25.00 7.24 -15.01
C TYR A 184 -25.30 6.12 -14.01
N GLU A 185 -25.34 6.42 -12.71
CA GLU A 185 -25.83 5.55 -11.61
C GLU A 185 -27.28 5.90 -11.26
#